data_AF-A0A836K3E3-F1
#
_entry.id   AF-A0A836K3E3-F1
#
_cell.length_a   1.000
_cell.length_b   1.000
_cell.length_c   1.000
_cell.angle_alpha   90.00
_cell.angle_beta   90.00
_cell.angle_gamma   90.00
#
_symmetry.space_group_name_H-M   'P 1'
#
loop_
_entity.id
_entity.type
_entity.pdbx_description
1 polymer ?
#
loop_
_entity_poly.entity_id
_entity_poly.type
_entity_poly.pdbx_seq_one_letter_code
_entity_poly.pdbx_strand_id
1 'polypeptide(L)'
;MGAIHLKCLERWLEESNRNNCELCGHEFRMERTPRYKVLRSVIIWLCLNHNDQMYVRNVKADLLRCLIVTPVTIACSYICVVAADFYAMNNYDNFPPARWTTYSLLSMMALLILSFFVWIYMTVRYHQKAWFYWWQKTSSVKIVGLMPENIALSRQ
;
A
#
# COMPACT_ATOMS: atom_id res chain seq x y z
N MET A 1 -20.59 40.21 2.46
CA MET A 1 -19.60 39.13 2.34
C MET A 1 -19.30 38.62 3.73
N GLY A 2 -19.51 37.33 4.02
CA GLY A 2 -19.18 36.78 5.35
C GLY A 2 -17.68 36.64 5.51
N ALA A 3 -17.12 37.11 6.62
CA ALA A 3 -15.71 36.88 6.94
C ALA A 3 -15.56 35.48 7.54
N ILE A 4 -14.68 34.67 6.95
CA ILE A 4 -14.31 33.34 7.44
C ILE A 4 -12.81 33.30 7.70
N HIS A 5 -12.40 32.60 8.75
CA HIS A 5 -10.98 32.43 9.05
C HIS A 5 -10.30 31.61 7.95
N LEU A 6 -9.07 32.00 7.56
CA LEU A 6 -8.26 31.28 6.58
C LEU A 6 -8.12 29.79 6.94
N LYS A 7 -7.87 29.48 8.23
CA LYS A 7 -7.76 28.10 8.71
C LYS A 7 -9.05 27.29 8.55
N CYS A 8 -10.21 27.92 8.73
CA CYS A 8 -11.51 27.27 8.55
C CYS A 8 -11.77 27.02 7.06
N LEU A 9 -11.39 27.96 6.19
CA LEU A 9 -11.49 27.82 4.74
C LEU A 9 -10.54 26.73 4.21
N GLU A 10 -9.28 26.71 4.64
CA GLU A 10 -8.31 25.68 4.28
C GLU A 10 -8.79 24.28 4.71
N ARG A 11 -9.29 24.16 5.94
CA ARG A 11 -9.85 22.90 6.45
C ARG A 11 -11.08 22.45 5.67
N TRP A 12 -11.97 23.38 5.33
CA TRP A 12 -13.15 23.08 4.54
C TRP A 12 -12.78 22.65 3.10
N LEU A 13 -11.79 23.29 2.48
CA LEU A 13 -11.27 22.91 1.16
C LEU A 13 -10.55 21.55 1.20
N GLU A 14 -9.83 21.26 2.30
CA GLU A 14 -9.21 19.96 2.57
C GLU A 14 -10.24 18.84 2.70
N GLU A 15 -11.31 19.05 3.50
CA GLU A 15 -12.37 18.07 3.71
C GLU A 15 -13.28 17.89 2.47
N SER A 16 -13.59 18.97 1.75
CA SER A 16 -14.43 18.94 0.54
C SER A 16 -13.68 18.47 -0.71
N ASN A 17 -12.34 18.44 -0.68
CA ASN A 17 -11.46 18.15 -1.80
C ASN A 17 -11.74 19.00 -3.06
N ARG A 18 -12.23 20.23 -2.88
CA ARG A 18 -12.47 21.20 -3.97
C ARG A 18 -11.37 22.27 -3.99
N ASN A 19 -11.17 22.86 -5.16
CA ASN A 19 -10.30 24.02 -5.39
C ASN A 19 -11.08 25.32 -5.60
N ASN A 20 -12.40 25.26 -5.59
CA ASN A 20 -13.27 26.39 -5.88
C ASN A 20 -14.30 26.61 -4.78
N CYS A 21 -14.77 27.85 -4.64
CA CYS A 21 -15.89 28.18 -3.76
C CYS A 21 -17.20 27.65 -4.32
N GLU A 22 -18.02 26.99 -3.49
CA GLU A 22 -19.31 26.43 -3.91
C GLU A 22 -20.39 27.50 -4.17
N LEU A 23 -20.30 28.66 -3.52
CA LEU A 23 -21.28 29.74 -3.68
C LEU A 23 -20.97 30.63 -4.88
N CYS A 24 -19.69 30.99 -5.07
CA CYS A 24 -19.30 31.98 -6.07
C CYS A 24 -18.43 31.41 -7.20
N GLY A 25 -18.04 30.14 -7.14
CA GLY A 25 -17.22 29.50 -8.17
C GLY A 25 -15.77 29.97 -8.24
N HIS A 26 -15.34 30.89 -7.38
CA HIS A 26 -13.98 31.42 -7.39
C HIS A 26 -12.94 30.31 -7.15
N GLU A 27 -11.95 30.22 -8.01
CA GLU A 27 -10.90 29.21 -7.94
C GLU A 27 -9.72 29.69 -7.08
N PHE A 28 -9.43 28.97 -6.01
CA PHE A 28 -8.31 29.26 -5.13
C PHE A 28 -7.03 28.62 -5.67
N ARG A 29 -5.94 29.39 -5.68
CA ARG A 29 -4.61 28.86 -5.97
C ARG A 29 -4.06 28.18 -4.72
N MET A 30 -3.99 26.86 -4.75
CA MET A 30 -3.64 26.02 -3.59
C MET A 30 -2.45 25.13 -3.88
N GLU A 31 -1.62 24.92 -2.86
CA GLU A 31 -0.51 23.97 -2.90
C GLU A 31 -0.80 22.84 -1.90
N ARG A 32 -0.90 21.60 -2.42
CA ARG A 32 -1.14 20.41 -1.60
C ARG A 32 0.19 19.82 -1.19
N THR A 33 0.59 20.07 0.05
CA THR A 33 1.83 19.48 0.60
C THR A 33 1.52 18.18 1.33
N PRO A 34 2.16 17.04 0.98
CA PRO A 34 2.01 15.81 1.73
C PRO A 34 2.52 16.00 3.16
N ARG A 35 1.70 15.66 4.15
CA ARG A 35 1.97 15.95 5.57
C ARG A 35 3.06 15.05 6.18
N TYR A 36 3.41 13.93 5.52
CA TYR A 36 4.39 12.96 6.01
C TYR A 36 5.42 12.57 4.92
N LYS A 37 6.54 11.96 5.32
CA LYS A 37 7.45 11.28 4.39
C LYS A 37 6.85 9.93 3.97
N VAL A 38 7.19 9.41 2.78
CA VAL A 38 6.63 8.17 2.19
C VAL A 38 6.65 6.99 3.17
N LEU A 39 7.79 6.70 3.81
CA LEU A 39 7.89 5.59 4.77
C LEU A 39 6.99 5.80 6.00
N ARG A 40 6.96 7.02 6.55
CA ARG A 40 6.15 7.35 7.72
C ARG A 40 4.66 7.26 7.39
N SER A 41 4.29 7.64 6.18
CA SER A 41 2.94 7.49 5.64
C SER A 41 2.50 6.04 5.58
N VAL A 42 3.34 5.15 5.05
CA VAL A 42 3.04 3.72 4.96
C VAL A 42 2.86 3.13 6.36
N ILE A 43 3.73 3.47 7.32
CA ILE A 43 3.59 3.00 8.71
C ILE A 43 2.30 3.52 9.35
N ILE A 44 2.00 4.82 9.21
CA ILE A 44 0.76 5.42 9.75
C ILE A 44 -0.47 4.77 9.10
N TRP A 45 -0.44 4.52 7.81
CA TRP A 45 -1.56 3.91 7.10
C TRP A 45 -1.75 2.44 7.49
N LEU A 46 -0.67 1.68 7.69
CA LEU A 46 -0.74 0.28 8.16
C LEU A 46 -1.13 0.15 9.64
N CYS A 47 -0.64 1.04 10.51
CA CYS A 47 -0.79 0.92 11.96
C CYS A 47 -1.89 1.79 12.58
N LEU A 48 -2.18 2.96 11.99
CA LEU A 48 -2.96 4.03 12.62
C LEU A 48 -4.28 4.37 11.90
N ASN A 49 -4.54 3.83 10.71
CA ASN A 49 -5.75 4.13 9.94
C ASN A 49 -6.99 3.42 10.54
N HIS A 50 -7.37 3.75 11.78
CA HIS A 50 -8.45 3.11 12.53
C HIS A 50 -9.86 3.41 11.99
N ASN A 51 -10.01 4.46 11.16
CA ASN A 51 -11.33 4.94 10.70
C ASN A 51 -12.04 3.98 9.73
N ASP A 52 -11.31 3.16 8.97
CA ASP A 52 -11.90 2.12 8.11
C ASP A 52 -11.65 0.73 8.70
N GLN A 53 -12.41 0.39 9.75
CA GLN A 53 -12.27 -0.89 10.47
C GLN A 53 -12.26 -2.13 9.56
N MET A 54 -13.08 -2.13 8.50
CA MET A 54 -13.13 -3.23 7.53
C MET A 54 -11.83 -3.36 6.72
N TYR A 55 -11.25 -2.22 6.33
CA TYR A 55 -10.03 -2.18 5.54
C TYR A 55 -8.80 -2.62 6.36
N VAL A 56 -8.68 -2.15 7.60
CA VAL A 56 -7.58 -2.55 8.51
C VAL A 56 -7.61 -4.04 8.80
N ARG A 57 -8.79 -4.62 8.97
CA ARG A 57 -8.93 -6.06 9.21
C ARG A 57 -8.42 -6.88 8.02
N ASN A 58 -8.67 -6.42 6.80
CA ASN A 58 -8.16 -7.07 5.60
C ASN A 58 -6.63 -6.98 5.50
N VAL A 59 -6.03 -5.80 5.76
CA VAL A 59 -4.57 -5.64 5.75
C VAL A 59 -3.89 -6.54 6.78
N LYS A 60 -4.43 -6.60 8.00
CA LYS A 60 -3.89 -7.48 9.06
C LYS A 60 -4.04 -8.95 8.69
N ALA A 61 -5.17 -9.34 8.09
CA ALA A 61 -5.39 -10.70 7.62
C ALA A 61 -4.42 -11.08 6.49
N ASP A 62 -4.15 -10.17 5.56
CA ASP A 62 -3.18 -10.41 4.48
C ASP A 62 -1.75 -10.50 5.01
N LEU A 63 -1.37 -9.66 5.96
CA LEU A 63 -0.06 -9.75 6.62
C LEU A 63 0.10 -11.06 7.41
N LEU A 64 -0.95 -11.48 8.14
CA LEU A 64 -0.97 -12.75 8.86
C LEU A 64 -0.87 -13.93 7.90
N ARG A 65 -1.58 -13.88 6.77
CA ARG A 65 -1.44 -14.88 5.70
C ARG A 65 -0.03 -14.91 5.15
N CYS A 66 0.59 -13.76 4.86
CA CYS A 66 1.99 -13.72 4.43
C CYS A 66 2.91 -14.37 5.46
N LEU A 67 2.74 -14.05 6.75
CA LEU A 67 3.57 -14.57 7.84
C LEU A 67 3.46 -16.10 8.00
N ILE A 68 2.29 -16.68 7.70
CA ILE A 68 2.07 -18.13 7.77
C ILE A 68 2.47 -18.82 6.47
N VAL A 69 2.11 -18.28 5.31
CA VAL A 69 2.35 -18.92 4.01
C VAL A 69 3.83 -18.91 3.65
N THR A 70 4.57 -17.84 3.97
CA THR A 70 6.02 -17.74 3.67
C THR A 70 6.83 -18.91 4.25
N PRO A 71 6.77 -19.21 5.57
CA PRO A 71 7.53 -20.33 6.13
C PRO A 71 7.04 -21.68 5.59
N VAL A 72 5.74 -21.82 5.28
CA VAL A 72 5.21 -23.05 4.65
C VAL A 72 5.80 -23.24 3.26
N THR A 73 5.83 -22.20 2.42
CA THR A 73 6.43 -22.27 1.08
C THR A 73 7.94 -22.57 1.17
N ILE A 74 8.65 -21.98 2.13
CA ILE A 74 10.07 -22.27 2.38
C ILE A 74 10.25 -23.74 2.78
N ALA A 75 9.48 -24.24 3.75
CA ALA A 75 9.57 -25.63 4.19
C ALA A 75 9.25 -26.61 3.06
N CYS A 76 8.18 -26.36 2.27
CA CYS A 76 7.84 -27.17 1.10
C CYS A 76 8.96 -27.16 0.06
N SER A 77 9.52 -25.99 -0.25
CA SER A 77 10.64 -25.88 -1.20
C SER A 77 11.88 -26.64 -0.74
N TYR A 78 12.20 -26.57 0.56
CA TYR A 78 13.31 -27.30 1.16
C TYR A 78 13.12 -28.82 1.04
N ILE A 79 11.91 -29.33 1.38
CA ILE A 79 11.59 -30.76 1.24
C ILE A 79 11.68 -31.18 -0.24
N CYS A 80 11.20 -30.36 -1.18
CA CYS A 80 11.30 -30.66 -2.61
C CYS A 80 12.75 -30.75 -3.10
N VAL A 81 13.63 -29.87 -2.63
CA VAL A 81 15.07 -29.91 -2.95
C VAL A 81 15.73 -31.16 -2.37
N VAL A 82 15.47 -31.47 -1.09
CA VAL A 82 16.01 -32.68 -0.45
C VAL A 82 15.53 -33.95 -1.15
N ALA A 83 14.25 -33.99 -1.56
CA ALA A 83 13.72 -35.12 -2.32
C ALA A 83 14.40 -35.24 -3.69
N ALA A 84 14.55 -34.13 -4.42
CA ALA A 84 15.23 -34.13 -5.71
C ALA A 84 16.70 -34.60 -5.59
N ASP A 85 17.41 -34.15 -4.56
CA ASP A 85 18.80 -34.55 -4.29
C ASP A 85 18.91 -36.05 -3.94
N PHE A 86 17.98 -36.57 -3.12
CA PHE A 86 17.90 -38.00 -2.82
C PHE A 86 17.68 -38.87 -4.07
N TYR A 87 16.81 -38.42 -4.99
CA TYR A 87 16.58 -39.13 -6.25
C TYR A 87 17.77 -39.04 -7.21
N ALA A 88 18.50 -37.91 -7.20
CA ALA A 88 19.68 -37.72 -8.03
C ALA A 88 20.90 -38.53 -7.52
N MET A 89 21.17 -38.52 -6.21
CA MET A 89 22.37 -39.13 -5.64
C MET A 89 22.36 -40.66 -5.69
N ASN A 90 21.17 -41.28 -5.61
CA ASN A 90 21.02 -42.73 -5.70
C ASN A 90 21.15 -43.31 -7.12
N ASN A 91 21.61 -42.53 -8.12
CA ASN A 91 21.91 -42.99 -9.49
C ASN A 91 20.76 -43.79 -10.13
N TYR A 92 19.51 -43.38 -9.90
CA TYR A 92 18.35 -43.91 -10.62
C TYR A 92 18.29 -43.45 -12.09
N ASP A 93 19.42 -43.01 -12.67
CA ASP A 93 19.53 -42.49 -14.03
C ASP A 93 19.11 -43.50 -15.11
N ASN A 94 19.22 -44.79 -14.79
CA ASN A 94 18.81 -45.90 -15.66
C ASN A 94 17.31 -46.23 -15.57
N PHE A 95 16.57 -45.62 -14.62
CA PHE A 95 15.14 -45.84 -14.46
C PHE A 95 14.37 -44.61 -14.95
N PRO A 96 13.78 -44.63 -16.17
CA PRO A 96 13.10 -43.47 -16.74
C PRO A 96 12.09 -42.80 -15.78
N PRO A 97 11.26 -43.54 -15.00
CA PRO A 97 10.32 -42.96 -14.05
C PRO A 97 10.96 -42.03 -13.00
N ALA A 98 12.17 -42.31 -12.53
CA ALA A 98 12.83 -41.53 -11.48
C ALA A 98 13.35 -40.15 -11.97
N ARG A 99 13.66 -40.05 -13.26
CA ARG A 99 14.03 -38.78 -13.88
C ARG A 99 12.81 -37.87 -14.03
N TRP A 100 11.68 -38.44 -14.48
CA TRP A 100 10.42 -37.72 -14.60
C TRP A 100 9.89 -37.21 -13.25
N THR A 101 10.04 -37.98 -12.17
CA THR A 101 9.64 -37.52 -10.82
C THR A 101 10.46 -36.32 -10.35
N THR A 102 11.77 -36.30 -10.61
CA THR A 102 12.64 -35.17 -10.24
C THR A 102 12.27 -33.89 -10.99
N TYR A 103 12.08 -33.96 -12.31
CA TYR A 103 11.62 -32.81 -13.09
C TYR A 103 10.21 -32.34 -12.68
N SER A 104 9.32 -33.28 -12.35
CA SER A 104 7.98 -32.96 -11.84
C SER A 104 8.04 -32.21 -10.50
N LEU A 105 8.87 -32.68 -9.55
CA LEU A 105 9.08 -32.02 -8.26
C LEU A 105 9.61 -30.59 -8.41
N LEU A 106 10.61 -30.39 -9.27
CA LEU A 106 11.16 -29.06 -9.57
C LEU A 106 10.12 -28.15 -10.22
N SER A 107 9.34 -28.66 -11.17
CA SER A 107 8.26 -27.91 -11.82
C SER A 107 7.18 -27.50 -10.82
N MET A 108 6.76 -28.41 -9.93
CA MET A 108 5.76 -28.12 -8.91
C MET A 108 6.26 -27.06 -7.92
N MET A 109 7.52 -27.15 -7.47
CA MET A 109 8.15 -26.15 -6.64
C MET A 109 8.19 -24.77 -7.33
N ALA A 110 8.58 -24.73 -8.60
CA ALA A 110 8.61 -23.48 -9.37
C ALA A 110 7.21 -22.86 -9.49
N LEU A 111 6.18 -23.65 -9.81
CA LEU A 111 4.79 -23.18 -9.90
C LEU A 111 4.27 -22.63 -8.55
N LEU A 112 4.59 -23.30 -7.44
CA LEU A 112 4.23 -22.82 -6.10
C LEU A 112 4.89 -21.47 -5.80
N ILE A 113 6.18 -21.35 -6.05
CA ILE A 113 6.92 -20.09 -5.84
C ILE A 113 6.36 -18.96 -6.71
N LEU A 114 6.13 -19.23 -8.01
CA LEU A 114 5.55 -18.25 -8.93
C LEU A 114 4.17 -17.80 -8.49
N SER A 115 3.30 -18.74 -8.09
CA SER A 115 1.96 -18.41 -7.59
C SER A 115 2.00 -17.53 -6.34
N PHE A 116 2.95 -17.79 -5.43
CA PHE A 116 3.17 -16.96 -4.24
C PHE A 116 3.61 -15.54 -4.61
N PHE A 117 4.56 -15.39 -5.52
CA PHE A 117 4.99 -14.07 -6.00
C PHE A 117 3.87 -13.31 -6.71
N VAL A 118 3.08 -13.98 -7.55
CA VAL A 118 1.92 -13.37 -8.20
C VAL A 118 0.90 -12.88 -7.17
N TRP A 119 0.61 -13.69 -6.15
CA TRP A 119 -0.29 -13.31 -5.07
C TRP A 119 0.22 -12.09 -4.31
N ILE A 120 1.50 -12.10 -3.89
CA ILE A 120 2.14 -10.95 -3.24
C ILE A 120 2.06 -9.70 -4.12
N TYR A 121 2.37 -9.82 -5.41
CA TYR A 121 2.31 -8.70 -6.35
C TYR A 121 0.90 -8.11 -6.43
N MET A 122 -0.13 -8.95 -6.58
CA MET A 122 -1.52 -8.50 -6.61
C MET A 122 -1.93 -7.78 -5.32
N THR A 123 -1.59 -8.35 -4.17
CA THR A 123 -1.86 -7.78 -2.84
C THR A 123 -1.17 -6.43 -2.69
N VAL A 124 0.11 -6.32 -3.03
CA VAL A 124 0.87 -5.06 -2.98
C VAL A 124 0.27 -4.02 -3.91
N ARG A 125 -0.09 -4.37 -5.15
CA ARG A 125 -0.70 -3.45 -6.12
C ARG A 125 -2.03 -2.90 -5.64
N TYR A 126 -2.86 -3.76 -5.04
CA TYR A 126 -4.13 -3.36 -4.44
C TYR A 126 -3.91 -2.36 -3.29
N HIS A 127 -3.01 -2.67 -2.36
CA HIS A 127 -2.70 -1.79 -1.24
C HIS A 127 -2.03 -0.49 -1.65
N GLN A 128 -1.15 -0.51 -2.66
CA GLN A 128 -0.53 0.69 -3.21
C GLN A 128 -1.57 1.67 -3.73
N LYS A 129 -2.58 1.19 -4.48
CA LYS A 129 -3.67 2.04 -4.98
C LYS A 129 -4.50 2.62 -3.84
N ALA A 130 -4.87 1.79 -2.86
CA ALA A 130 -5.64 2.23 -1.70
C ALA A 130 -4.85 3.24 -0.84
N TRP A 131 -3.56 2.99 -0.62
CA TRP A 131 -2.66 3.89 0.08
C TRP A 131 -2.51 5.22 -0.66
N PHE A 132 -2.29 5.18 -1.98
CA PHE A 132 -2.15 6.39 -2.79
C PHE A 132 -3.42 7.25 -2.76
N TYR A 133 -4.60 6.61 -2.85
CA TYR A 133 -5.88 7.30 -2.73
C TYR A 133 -6.06 7.96 -1.36
N TRP A 134 -5.77 7.22 -0.27
CA TRP A 134 -5.78 7.77 1.08
C TRP A 134 -4.77 8.90 1.27
N TRP A 135 -3.58 8.74 0.69
CA TRP A 135 -2.49 9.71 0.76
C TRP A 135 -2.85 11.04 0.12
N GLN A 136 -3.49 10.98 -1.05
CA GLN A 136 -3.99 12.16 -1.75
C GLN A 136 -5.12 12.85 -0.98
N LYS A 137 -5.99 12.09 -0.31
CA LYS A 137 -7.06 12.62 0.54
C LYS A 137 -6.56 13.28 1.83
N THR A 138 -5.43 12.81 2.37
CA THR A 138 -4.85 13.27 3.66
C THR A 138 -3.82 14.40 3.46
N SER A 139 -3.72 14.97 2.26
CA SER A 139 -2.81 16.10 1.98
C SER A 139 -3.37 17.39 2.57
N SER A 140 -2.55 18.13 3.32
CA SER A 140 -2.96 19.43 3.84
C SER A 140 -2.94 20.47 2.72
N VAL A 141 -4.06 21.18 2.57
CA VAL A 141 -4.22 22.23 1.56
C VAL A 141 -3.79 23.56 2.17
N LYS A 142 -2.82 24.23 1.54
CA LYS A 142 -2.47 25.62 1.87
C LYS A 142 -2.78 26.53 0.71
N ILE A 143 -3.41 27.68 0.96
CA ILE A 143 -3.72 28.65 -0.08
C ILE A 143 -2.48 29.53 -0.31
N VAL A 144 -1.92 29.49 -1.52
CA VAL A 144 -0.72 30.27 -1.90
C VAL A 144 -1.18 31.49 -2.69
N GLY A 145 -1.28 32.63 -2.02
CA GLY A 145 -1.66 33.90 -2.66
C GLY A 145 -2.51 34.83 -1.80
N LEU A 146 -3.07 34.36 -0.68
CA LEU A 146 -3.61 35.27 0.35
C LEU A 146 -2.44 35.86 1.15
N MET A 147 -1.70 36.77 0.53
CA MET A 147 -0.90 37.72 1.31
C MET A 147 -1.90 38.51 2.16
N PRO A 148 -1.82 38.45 3.50
CA PRO A 148 -2.77 39.16 4.32
C PRO A 148 -2.35 40.62 4.35
N GLU A 149 -2.85 41.41 3.40
CA GLU A 149 -2.83 42.87 3.51
C GLU A 149 -3.63 43.36 4.75
N ASN A 150 -4.26 42.44 5.49
CA ASN A 150 -5.11 42.75 6.64
C ASN A 150 -4.50 42.39 8.01
N ILE A 151 -3.23 41.98 8.11
CA ILE A 151 -2.55 41.94 9.44
C ILE A 151 -2.22 43.36 9.95
N ALA A 152 -2.31 44.39 9.08
CA ALA A 152 -2.06 45.77 9.47
C ALA A 152 -3.24 46.49 10.15
N LEU A 153 -4.46 45.91 10.17
CA LEU A 153 -5.67 46.63 10.62
C LEU A 153 -6.40 46.04 11.84
N SER A 154 -5.88 44.97 12.46
CA SER A 154 -6.46 44.45 13.73
C SER A 154 -5.64 44.83 14.96
N ARG A 155 -4.82 45.88 14.88
CA ARG A 155 -4.13 46.47 16.03
C ARG A 155 -4.39 47.98 16.07
N GLN A 156 -5.66 48.36 16.15
CA GLN A 156 -6.13 49.65 16.69
C GLN A 156 -7.49 49.45 17.34
#